data_AF-A0AAV4Y4D8-F1
#
_entry.id   AF-A0AAV4Y4D8-F1
#
_cell.length_a   1.000
_cell.length_b   1.000
_cell.length_c   1.000
_cell.angle_alpha   90.00
_cell.angle_beta   90.00
_cell.angle_gamma   90.00
#
_symmetry.space_group_name_H-M   'P 1'
#
loop_
_entity.id
_entity.type
_entity.pdbx_description
1 polymer ?
#
loop_
_entity_poly.entity_id
_entity_poly.type
_entity_poly.pdbx_seq_one_letter_code
_entity_poly.pdbx_strand_id
1 'polypeptide(L)'
;MASCCPRIPQTSWKKSTSLFTQYDLLFGTTRVESYFHFTALEEKFGIDSGRRDRLLRTLVRNLYTYHLQEIFLTVVNEYMDWSRSFLQGQDIFDGTVDALGDALVVAPVIRSGTFHSGGIPREDTYPPSLQPAAKGKKTFFLHI
;
A
#
# COMPACT_ATOMS: atom_id res chain seq x y z
N MET A 1 10.61 -28.73 -13.51
CA MET A 1 9.52 -28.14 -12.71
C MET A 1 9.20 -26.78 -13.27
N ALA A 2 8.03 -26.59 -13.89
CA ALA A 2 7.60 -25.27 -14.35
C ALA A 2 7.23 -24.41 -13.12
N SER A 3 7.79 -23.20 -13.01
CA SER A 3 7.37 -22.28 -11.94
C SER A 3 5.95 -21.79 -12.26
N CYS A 4 5.02 -21.99 -11.32
CA CYS A 4 3.62 -21.54 -11.46
C CYS A 4 3.49 -20.03 -11.75
N CYS A 5 4.50 -19.24 -11.39
CA CYS A 5 4.53 -17.79 -11.62
C CYS A 5 5.81 -17.40 -12.36
N PRO A 6 5.80 -17.40 -13.71
CA PRO A 6 6.99 -17.08 -14.50
C PRO A 6 7.33 -15.58 -14.53
N ARG A 7 6.45 -14.70 -14.01
CA ARG A 7 6.62 -13.23 -14.04
C ARG A 7 6.14 -12.56 -12.76
N ILE A 8 6.69 -11.37 -12.53
CA ILE A 8 6.26 -10.43 -11.48
C ILE A 8 4.81 -10.01 -11.76
N PRO A 9 3.88 -10.08 -10.79
CA PRO A 9 2.44 -9.88 -11.01
C PRO A 9 2.08 -8.58 -11.76
N GLN A 10 2.75 -7.49 -11.42
CA GLN A 10 2.58 -6.17 -12.05
C GLN A 10 2.74 -6.21 -13.57
N THR A 11 3.69 -7.01 -14.06
CA THR A 11 3.95 -7.13 -15.50
C THR A 11 2.93 -8.01 -16.22
N SER A 12 2.33 -8.95 -15.50
CA SER A 12 1.30 -9.86 -16.02
C SER A 12 -0.04 -9.14 -16.19
N TRP A 13 -0.42 -8.29 -15.22
CA TRP A 13 -1.68 -7.52 -15.26
C TRP A 13 -1.73 -6.51 -16.40
N LYS A 14 -0.63 -5.81 -16.66
CA LYS A 14 -0.54 -4.85 -17.77
C LYS A 14 -0.71 -5.50 -19.15
N LYS A 15 -0.31 -6.77 -19.30
CA LYS A 15 -0.35 -7.51 -20.57
C LYS A 15 -1.64 -8.30 -20.79
N SER A 16 -2.33 -8.67 -19.72
CA SER A 16 -3.49 -9.56 -19.78
C SER A 16 -4.72 -8.98 -19.09
N THR A 17 -5.02 -7.71 -19.35
CA THR A 17 -6.16 -6.99 -18.76
C THR A 17 -7.49 -7.73 -18.96
N SER A 18 -7.66 -8.42 -20.09
CA SER A 18 -8.86 -9.21 -20.38
C SER A 18 -9.03 -10.42 -19.46
N LEU A 19 -7.97 -11.06 -18.96
CA LEU A 19 -8.09 -12.21 -18.06
C LEU A 19 -8.50 -11.79 -16.64
N PHE A 20 -7.99 -10.65 -16.17
CA PHE A 20 -8.26 -10.19 -14.81
C PHE A 20 -9.61 -9.48 -14.70
N THR A 21 -10.05 -8.76 -15.74
CA THR A 21 -11.37 -8.11 -15.79
C THR A 21 -12.52 -9.11 -16.02
N GLN A 22 -12.27 -10.41 -16.12
CA GLN A 22 -13.31 -11.41 -16.35
C GLN A 22 -14.17 -11.70 -15.11
N TYR A 23 -13.60 -11.57 -13.93
CA TYR A 23 -14.23 -11.95 -12.66
C TYR A 23 -14.80 -10.74 -11.91
N ASP A 24 -15.67 -10.97 -10.94
CA ASP A 24 -16.03 -9.96 -9.94
C ASP A 24 -15.00 -10.03 -8.80
N LEU A 25 -14.63 -8.88 -8.24
CA LEU A 25 -13.60 -8.78 -7.20
C LEU A 25 -14.17 -8.13 -5.93
N LEU A 26 -14.03 -8.85 -4.82
CA LEU A 26 -14.24 -8.33 -3.48
C LEU A 26 -12.89 -8.32 -2.76
N PHE A 27 -12.50 -7.17 -2.23
CA PHE A 27 -11.31 -7.04 -1.38
C PHE A 27 -11.57 -6.10 -0.22
N GLY A 28 -10.74 -6.22 0.81
CA GLY A 28 -10.83 -5.35 1.97
C GLY A 28 -9.54 -5.27 2.76
N THR A 29 -9.48 -4.28 3.64
CA THR A 29 -8.37 -4.05 4.56
C THR A 29 -8.91 -3.94 5.99
N THR A 30 -8.02 -4.06 6.97
CA THR A 30 -8.35 -4.08 8.41
C THR A 30 -7.43 -3.11 9.10
N ARG A 31 -7.90 -2.32 10.08
CA ARG A 31 -7.06 -1.23 10.66
C ARG A 31 -5.68 -1.61 11.22
N VAL A 32 -5.44 -2.87 11.58
CA VAL A 32 -4.15 -3.31 12.13
C VAL A 32 -3.56 -4.41 11.24
N GLU A 33 -2.91 -4.00 10.14
CA GLU A 33 -2.28 -4.96 9.23
C GLU A 33 -0.86 -5.37 9.65
N SER A 34 -0.18 -4.56 10.47
CA SER A 34 1.23 -4.73 10.81
C SER A 34 1.51 -5.47 12.11
N TYR A 35 0.56 -6.29 12.60
CA TYR A 35 0.63 -6.95 13.92
C TYR A 35 1.95 -7.70 14.17
N PHE A 36 2.47 -8.41 13.17
CA PHE A 36 3.68 -9.24 13.31
C PHE A 36 5.00 -8.45 13.38
N HIS A 37 4.98 -7.13 13.17
CA HIS A 37 6.18 -6.30 13.21
C HIS A 37 6.54 -5.80 14.61
N PHE A 38 5.63 -5.97 15.59
CA PHE A 38 5.74 -5.40 16.92
C PHE A 38 5.59 -6.46 18.01
N THR A 39 6.23 -6.21 19.15
CA THR A 39 6.07 -7.03 20.35
C THR A 39 4.90 -6.54 21.20
N ALA A 40 4.33 -7.42 22.04
CA ALA A 40 3.23 -7.05 22.94
C ALA A 40 3.57 -5.91 23.93
N LEU A 41 4.87 -5.70 24.23
CA LEU A 41 5.32 -4.58 25.04
C LEU A 41 5.29 -3.27 24.26
N GLU A 42 5.76 -3.29 23.01
CA GLU A 42 5.73 -2.12 22.11
C GLU A 42 4.29 -1.72 21.77
N GLU A 43 3.38 -2.70 21.64
CA GLU A 43 1.94 -2.43 21.46
C GLU A 43 1.31 -1.76 22.69
N LYS A 44 1.72 -2.17 23.90
CA LYS A 44 1.14 -1.65 25.14
C LYS A 44 1.71 -0.30 25.59
N PHE A 45 3.01 -0.09 25.39
CA PHE A 45 3.73 1.08 25.90
C PHE A 45 4.17 2.04 24.79
N GLY A 46 3.95 1.68 23.53
CA GLY A 46 4.41 2.40 22.37
C GLY A 46 5.90 2.17 22.06
N ILE A 47 6.44 2.98 21.15
CA ILE A 47 7.82 2.91 20.68
C ILE A 47 8.50 4.28 20.71
N ASP A 48 9.83 4.28 20.75
CA ASP A 48 10.61 5.50 20.59
C ASP A 48 10.83 5.87 19.11
N SER A 49 11.24 7.12 18.87
CA SER A 49 11.52 7.62 17.53
C SER A 49 12.67 6.89 16.83
N GLY A 50 13.67 6.41 17.56
CA GLY A 50 14.76 5.60 17.01
C GLY A 50 14.26 4.23 16.52
N ARG A 51 13.37 3.59 17.28
CA ARG A 51 12.70 2.34 16.86
C ARG A 51 11.86 2.55 15.59
N ARG A 52 11.03 3.60 15.54
CA ARG A 52 10.30 4.00 14.32
C ARG A 52 11.26 4.18 13.14
N ASP A 53 12.29 5.01 13.31
CA ASP A 53 13.22 5.35 12.23
C ASP A 53 13.91 4.09 11.67
N ARG A 54 14.26 3.13 12.52
CA ARG A 54 14.84 1.85 12.07
C ARG A 54 13.87 1.05 11.23
N LEU A 55 12.59 0.97 11.61
CA LEU A 55 11.55 0.26 10.87
C LEU A 55 11.30 0.93 9.50
N LEU A 56 11.02 2.23 9.50
CA LEU A 56 10.72 2.97 8.28
C LEU A 56 11.91 3.05 7.32
N ARG A 57 13.14 3.18 7.82
CA ARG A 57 14.32 3.13 6.95
C ARG A 57 14.55 1.74 6.35
N THR A 58 14.20 0.68 7.08
CA THR A 58 14.23 -0.69 6.52
C THR A 58 13.19 -0.85 5.42
N LEU A 59 11.96 -0.39 5.66
CA LEU A 59 10.89 -0.37 4.68
C LEU A 59 11.30 0.36 3.39
N VAL A 60 11.77 1.62 3.52
CA VAL A 60 12.14 2.45 2.36
C VAL A 60 13.28 1.83 1.56
N ARG A 61 14.31 1.29 2.23
CA ARG A 61 15.43 0.60 1.55
C ARG A 61 15.01 -0.66 0.80
N ASN A 62 13.98 -1.35 1.27
CA ASN A 62 13.48 -2.56 0.62
C ASN A 62 12.56 -2.23 -0.58
N LEU A 63 11.88 -1.08 -0.55
CA LEU A 63 10.92 -0.69 -1.58
C LEU A 63 11.52 0.19 -2.69
N TYR A 64 12.53 0.99 -2.38
CA TYR A 64 13.07 2.00 -3.30
C TYR A 64 14.59 1.89 -3.43
N THR A 65 15.11 2.39 -4.56
CA THR A 65 16.56 2.41 -4.86
C THR A 65 17.17 3.80 -4.78
N TYR A 66 16.39 4.85 -5.07
CA TYR A 66 16.86 6.24 -5.17
C TYR A 66 16.13 7.15 -4.19
N HIS A 67 16.72 8.31 -3.86
CA HIS A 67 16.12 9.35 -3.00
C HIS A 67 15.64 8.87 -1.63
N LEU A 68 16.29 7.84 -1.08
CA LEU A 68 15.83 7.14 0.13
C LEU A 68 15.66 8.07 1.33
N GLN A 69 16.54 9.06 1.48
CA GLN A 69 16.47 10.01 2.59
C GLN A 69 15.28 10.96 2.46
N GLU A 70 15.00 11.46 1.25
CA GLU A 70 13.87 12.35 0.98
C GLU A 70 12.55 11.61 1.18
N ILE A 71 12.43 10.41 0.58
CA ILE A 71 11.23 9.55 0.74
C ILE A 71 11.00 9.23 2.22
N PHE A 72 12.05 8.86 2.95
CA PHE A 72 11.95 8.58 4.39
C PHE A 72 11.42 9.80 5.17
N LEU A 73 11.95 11.00 4.91
CA LEU A 73 11.50 12.22 5.59
C LEU A 73 10.04 12.54 5.26
N THR A 74 9.62 12.35 4.00
CA THR A 74 8.22 12.54 3.59
C THR A 74 7.29 11.57 4.31
N VAL A 75 7.65 10.29 4.41
CA VAL A 75 6.84 9.29 5.13
C VAL A 75 6.75 9.65 6.61
N VAL A 76 7.87 10.00 7.26
CA VAL A 76 7.82 10.42 8.67
C VAL A 76 6.93 11.64 8.84
N ASN A 77 7.03 12.64 7.95
CA ASN A 77 6.24 13.86 8.02
C ASN A 77 4.73 13.61 7.87
N GLU A 78 4.34 12.70 6.99
CA GLU A 78 2.93 12.38 6.71
C GLU A 78 2.25 11.70 7.92
N TYR A 79 2.95 10.79 8.58
CA TYR A 79 2.41 10.02 9.71
C TYR A 79 2.75 10.62 11.09
N MET A 80 3.20 11.88 11.12
CA MET A 80 3.37 12.63 12.37
C MET A 80 2.08 13.39 12.68
N ASP A 81 1.59 13.26 13.92
CA ASP A 81 0.46 14.07 14.39
C ASP A 81 0.93 15.50 14.70
N TRP A 82 0.72 16.41 13.75
CA TRP A 82 1.04 17.83 13.88
C TRP A 82 0.16 18.57 14.89
N SER A 83 -0.93 17.97 15.37
CA SER A 83 -1.84 18.62 16.33
C SER A 83 -1.27 18.63 17.75
N ARG A 84 -0.24 17.82 18.03
CA ARG A 84 0.37 17.67 19.36
C ARG A 84 1.79 18.24 19.38
N SER A 85 2.09 19.01 20.42
CA SER A 85 3.43 19.59 20.63
C SER A 85 4.44 18.59 21.20
N PHE A 86 3.96 17.52 21.85
CA PHE A 86 4.78 16.44 22.40
C PHE A 86 4.19 15.09 21.99
N LEU A 87 4.97 14.30 21.26
CA LEU A 87 4.57 12.96 20.84
C LEU A 87 4.90 11.96 21.94
N GLN A 88 3.88 11.24 22.39
CA GLN A 88 4.08 10.10 23.29
C GLN A 88 4.51 8.87 22.48
N GLY A 89 5.09 7.87 23.15
CA GLY A 89 5.51 6.63 22.48
C GLY A 89 4.36 5.92 21.77
N GLN A 90 3.13 6.05 22.29
CA GLN A 90 1.94 5.50 21.65
C GLN A 90 1.60 6.22 20.34
N ASP A 91 1.67 7.56 20.31
CA ASP A 91 1.38 8.34 19.10
C ASP A 91 2.39 7.99 17.99
N ILE A 92 3.67 7.79 18.35
CA ILE A 92 4.71 7.35 17.43
C ILE A 92 4.42 5.92 16.93
N PHE A 93 3.98 5.04 17.83
CA PHE A 93 3.62 3.67 17.49
C PHE A 93 2.47 3.61 16.49
N ASP A 94 1.35 4.28 16.79
CA ASP A 94 0.15 4.30 15.95
C ASP A 94 0.48 4.81 14.54
N GLY A 95 1.19 5.94 14.42
CA GLY A 95 1.61 6.45 13.10
C GLY A 95 2.58 5.53 12.36
N THR A 96 3.41 4.75 13.07
CA THR A 96 4.32 3.78 12.44
C THR A 96 3.58 2.53 11.95
N VAL A 97 2.59 2.06 12.71
CA VAL A 97 1.69 0.97 12.33
C VAL A 97 0.94 1.32 11.06
N ASP A 98 0.32 2.50 11.04
CA ASP A 98 -0.41 3.00 9.88
C ASP A 98 0.50 3.11 8.64
N ALA A 99 1.71 3.69 8.79
CA ALA A 99 2.66 3.81 7.69
C ALA A 99 3.09 2.45 7.10
N LEU A 100 3.26 1.43 7.94
CA LEU A 100 3.61 0.08 7.50
C LEU A 100 2.42 -0.63 6.83
N GLY A 101 1.23 -0.53 7.42
CA GLY A 101 -0.01 -1.08 6.87
C GLY A 101 -0.32 -0.53 5.49
N ASP A 102 -0.19 0.80 5.33
CA ASP A 102 -0.44 1.46 4.07
C ASP A 102 0.54 1.04 2.97
N ALA A 103 1.83 1.00 3.30
CA ALA A 103 2.87 0.64 2.34
C ALA A 103 2.81 -0.83 1.90
N LEU A 104 2.56 -1.74 2.85
CA LEU A 104 2.69 -3.19 2.63
C LEU A 104 1.38 -3.88 2.28
N VAL A 105 0.23 -3.32 2.66
CA VAL A 105 -1.08 -3.97 2.48
C VAL A 105 -2.05 -3.08 1.71
N VAL A 106 -2.40 -1.90 2.23
CA VAL A 106 -3.45 -1.06 1.64
C VAL A 106 -3.10 -0.64 0.22
N ALA A 107 -1.91 -0.05 0.01
CA ALA A 107 -1.53 0.44 -1.31
C ALA A 107 -1.41 -0.69 -2.36
N PRO A 108 -0.78 -1.85 -2.09
CA PRO A 108 -0.83 -2.99 -3.01
C PRO A 108 -2.25 -3.50 -3.32
N VAL A 109 -3.13 -3.60 -2.31
CA VAL A 109 -4.52 -4.07 -2.48
C VAL A 109 -5.32 -3.10 -3.35
N ILE A 110 -5.26 -1.79 -3.05
CA ILE A 110 -5.91 -0.75 -3.86
C ILE A 110 -5.37 -0.79 -5.30
N ARG A 111 -4.04 -0.85 -5.48
CA ARG A 111 -3.45 -0.96 -6.83
C ARG A 111 -4.01 -2.16 -7.59
N SER A 112 -4.12 -3.31 -6.94
CA SER A 112 -4.67 -4.54 -7.53
C SER A 112 -6.14 -4.36 -7.95
N GLY A 113 -6.94 -3.75 -7.08
CA GLY A 113 -8.33 -3.37 -7.39
C GLY A 113 -8.44 -2.39 -8.57
N THR A 114 -7.55 -1.41 -8.65
CA THR A 114 -7.48 -0.45 -9.76
C THR A 114 -7.10 -1.11 -11.08
N PHE A 115 -6.16 -2.06 -11.07
CA PHE A 115 -5.86 -2.85 -12.26
C PHE A 115 -7.06 -3.71 -12.68
N HIS A 116 -7.79 -4.27 -11.72
CA HIS A 116 -8.98 -5.08 -11.97
C HIS A 116 -10.15 -4.26 -12.54
N SER A 117 -10.35 -3.03 -12.08
CA SER A 117 -11.41 -2.14 -12.59
C SER A 117 -11.13 -1.56 -13.98
N GLY A 118 -9.95 -1.84 -14.56
CA GLY A 118 -9.49 -1.23 -15.82
C GLY A 118 -9.05 0.24 -15.66
N GLY A 119 -8.89 0.71 -14.42
CA GLY A 119 -8.74 2.11 -14.05
C GLY A 119 -7.32 2.67 -14.03
N ILE A 120 -6.44 2.24 -14.93
CA ILE A 120 -5.25 3.05 -15.23
C ILE A 120 -5.32 3.45 -16.71
N PRO A 121 -5.68 4.71 -17.02
CA PRO A 121 -5.47 5.25 -18.35
C PRO A 121 -4.00 5.03 -18.70
N ARG A 122 -3.73 4.35 -19.81
CA ARG A 122 -2.38 4.30 -20.35
C ARG A 122 -1.96 5.75 -20.59
N GLU A 123 -0.82 6.16 -20.04
CA GLU A 123 -0.24 7.49 -20.30
C GLU A 123 -0.02 7.72 -21.81
N ASP A 124 0.08 6.62 -22.57
CA ASP A 124 0.18 6.58 -24.02
C ASP A 124 -1.14 6.88 -24.76
N THR A 125 -2.25 7.13 -24.06
CA THR A 125 -3.58 7.35 -24.67
C THR A 125 -4.13 8.72 -24.32
N TYR A 126 -3.60 9.74 -24.98
CA TYR A 126 -4.27 11.02 -25.17
C TYR A 126 -4.54 11.21 -26.68
N PRO A 127 -5.77 11.61 -27.09
CA PRO A 127 -6.95 11.90 -26.29
C PRO A 127 -7.71 10.62 -25.87
N PRO A 128 -8.54 10.69 -24.81
CA PRO A 128 -9.31 9.55 -24.34
C PRO A 128 -10.36 9.17 -25.38
N SER A 129 -10.16 8.06 -26.08
CA SER A 129 -11.26 7.47 -26.85
C SER A 129 -12.38 7.06 -25.88
N LEU A 130 -13.59 7.58 -26.11
CA LEU A 130 -14.82 7.09 -25.47
C LEU A 130 -15.04 5.64 -25.91
N GLN A 131 -14.35 4.70 -25.29
CA GLN A 131 -14.75 3.30 -25.37
C GLN A 131 -15.96 3.13 -24.44
N PRO A 132 -17.06 2.53 -24.92
CA PRO A 132 -18.22 2.30 -24.09
C PRO A 132 -17.78 1.48 -22.87
N ALA A 133 -18.11 1.99 -21.67
CA ALA A 133 -17.83 1.31 -20.41
C ALA A 133 -18.29 -0.14 -20.53
N ALA A 134 -17.34 -1.07 -20.55
CA ALA A 134 -17.64 -2.49 -20.56
C ALA A 134 -18.61 -2.76 -19.40
N LYS A 135 -19.80 -3.28 -19.75
CA LYS A 135 -20.94 -3.61 -18.88
C LYS A 135 -20.49 -3.77 -17.42
N GLY A 136 -20.81 -2.77 -16.60
CA GLY A 136 -20.14 -2.48 -15.33
C GLY A 136 -20.01 -3.68 -14.40
N LYS A 137 -18.79 -4.20 -14.28
CA LYS A 137 -18.45 -5.25 -13.32
C LYS A 137 -18.17 -4.62 -11.96
N LYS A 138 -18.61 -5.30 -10.91
CA LYS A 138 -18.68 -4.71 -9.58
C LYS A 138 -17.40 -5.02 -8.81
N THR A 139 -16.66 -3.98 -8.51
CA THR A 139 -15.55 -4.03 -7.55
C THR A 139 -16.08 -3.53 -6.22
N PHE A 140 -15.99 -4.36 -5.18
CA PHE A 140 -16.42 -3.98 -3.84
C PHE A 140 -15.20 -3.83 -2.93
N PHE A 141 -15.16 -2.71 -2.22
CA PHE A 141 -14.17 -2.44 -1.18
C PHE A 141 -14.83 -2.54 0.19
N LEU A 142 -14.24 -3.34 1.07
CA LEU A 142 -14.67 -3.48 2.46
C LEU A 142 -13.56 -2.99 3.39
N HIS A 143 -13.89 -2.07 4.29
CA HIS A 143 -12.99 -1.67 5.36
C HIS A 143 -13.58 -2.18 6.66
N ILE A 144 -12.87 -3.09 7.34
CA ILE A 144 -13.32 -3.73 8.59
C ILE A 144 -12.61 -3.09 9.78
#